data_AF-A0A4Q9LIU4-F1
#
_entry.id   AF-A0A4Q9LIU4-F1
#
_cell.length_a   1.000
_cell.length_b   1.000
_cell.length_c   1.000
_cell.angle_alpha   90.00
_cell.angle_beta   90.00
_cell.angle_gamma   90.00
#
_symmetry.space_group_name_H-M   'P 1'
#
loop_
_entity.id
_entity.type
_entity.pdbx_description
1 polymer ?
#
loop_
_entity_poly.entity_id
_entity_poly.type
_entity_poly.pdbx_seq_one_letter_code
_entity_poly.pdbx_strand_id
1 'polypeptide(L)'
;MSKKIENGILQGDSLSPLLILLCMDSLSRKLNEKYTKVTVQTDAESHSTNHLLFIDDLKLLAKDSSTLSAITDEAKEFLKVIGLEINKEKSATNDTCYEDTATRVEGFGVYKYLGIIEDSRGIQTRSSFEEVQSKLIARVERLCHTRLNAKNLFSAINQHAISSINYHIGVLRLEPTDFSKLDDVVRAVLVKNKIHLRPGCKEHLSLLRTELERGLHSVELRSEHMLLQFLDFLKNITNPQTEEQKSQRLRNIVKLINH
;
A
#
# COMPACT_ATOMS: atom_id res chain seq x y z
N MET A 1 -34.74 -14.38 16.03
CA MET A 1 -34.39 -15.18 14.84
C MET A 1 -32.87 -15.18 14.68
N SER A 2 -32.23 -16.34 14.82
CA SER A 2 -30.80 -16.50 14.53
C SER A 2 -30.62 -16.50 13.01
N LYS A 3 -29.88 -15.54 12.46
CA LYS A 3 -29.47 -15.59 11.05
C LYS A 3 -28.40 -16.68 10.93
N LYS A 4 -28.76 -17.81 10.32
CA LYS A 4 -27.81 -18.87 9.99
C LYS A 4 -27.00 -18.42 8.78
N ILE A 5 -25.68 -18.28 8.96
CA ILE A 5 -24.77 -18.01 7.85
C ILE A 5 -24.49 -19.35 7.19
N GLU A 6 -24.89 -19.49 5.92
CA GLU A 6 -24.70 -20.73 5.16
C GLU A 6 -23.36 -20.72 4.41
N ASN A 7 -22.94 -19.56 3.90
CA ASN A 7 -21.67 -19.36 3.21
C ASN A 7 -21.00 -18.05 3.65
N GLY A 8 -19.68 -18.06 3.74
CA GLY A 8 -18.86 -16.90 4.07
C GLY A 8 -18.45 -16.81 5.53
N ILE A 9 -17.45 -15.97 5.78
CA ILE A 9 -16.88 -15.72 7.10
C ILE A 9 -17.30 -14.32 7.56
N LEU A 10 -17.51 -14.14 8.87
CA LEU A 10 -18.02 -12.90 9.44
C LEU A 10 -17.00 -11.74 9.32
N GLN A 11 -17.34 -10.69 8.58
CA GLN A 11 -16.51 -9.49 8.52
C GLN A 11 -16.43 -8.80 9.88
N GLY A 12 -15.21 -8.48 10.32
CA GLY A 12 -14.93 -7.88 11.62
C GLY A 12 -14.59 -8.90 12.72
N ASP A 13 -14.73 -10.21 12.45
CA ASP A 13 -14.21 -11.24 13.34
C ASP A 13 -12.68 -11.39 13.18
N SER A 14 -11.97 -11.50 14.30
CA SER A 14 -10.50 -11.53 14.35
C SER A 14 -9.87 -12.76 13.72
N LEU A 15 -10.60 -13.88 13.60
CA LEU A 15 -10.09 -15.11 12.99
C LEU A 15 -10.28 -15.14 11.48
N SER A 16 -11.21 -14.34 10.94
CA SER A 16 -11.54 -14.34 9.51
C SER A 16 -10.35 -14.12 8.58
N PRO A 17 -9.43 -13.16 8.83
CA PRO A 17 -8.28 -12.95 7.97
C PRO A 17 -7.36 -14.18 7.91
N LEU A 18 -7.17 -14.85 9.05
CA LEU A 18 -6.31 -16.03 9.15
C LEU A 18 -6.93 -17.22 8.41
N LEU A 19 -8.25 -17.41 8.52
CA LEU A 19 -8.95 -18.48 7.82
C LEU A 19 -8.82 -18.34 6.30
N ILE A 20 -8.99 -17.12 5.77
CA ILE A 20 -8.80 -16.85 4.34
C ILE A 20 -7.35 -17.15 3.93
N LEU A 21 -6.38 -16.72 4.73
CA LEU A 21 -4.97 -16.96 4.45
C LEU A 21 -4.65 -18.46 4.40
N LEU A 22 -5.15 -19.27 5.34
CA LEU A 22 -4.98 -20.73 5.35
C LEU A 22 -5.58 -21.39 4.11
N CYS A 23 -6.73 -20.92 3.64
CA CYS A 23 -7.34 -21.41 2.40
C CYS A 23 -6.45 -21.11 1.19
N MET A 24 -6.00 -19.86 1.06
CA MET A 24 -5.23 -19.40 -0.11
C MET A 24 -3.77 -19.90 -0.11
N ASP A 25 -3.21 -20.25 1.05
CA ASP A 25 -1.88 -20.85 1.19
C ASP A 25 -1.77 -22.19 0.41
N SER A 26 -2.86 -22.95 0.33
CA SER A 26 -2.92 -24.17 -0.49
C SER A 26 -2.78 -23.88 -1.99
N LEU A 27 -3.40 -22.81 -2.48
CA LEU A 27 -3.20 -22.34 -3.85
C LEU A 27 -1.75 -21.91 -4.07
N SER A 28 -1.20 -21.13 -3.14
CA SER A 28 0.19 -20.66 -3.22
C SER A 28 1.19 -21.81 -3.37
N ARG A 29 1.07 -22.85 -2.55
CA ARG A 29 1.90 -24.08 -2.67
C ARG A 29 1.74 -24.74 -4.03
N LYS A 30 0.50 -24.97 -4.48
CA LYS A 30 0.21 -25.62 -5.76
C LYS A 30 0.83 -24.86 -6.94
N LEU A 31 0.73 -23.53 -6.94
CA LEU A 31 1.32 -22.69 -7.98
C LEU A 31 2.86 -22.73 -7.94
N ASN A 32 3.46 -22.68 -6.75
CA ASN A 32 4.91 -22.73 -6.57
C ASN A 32 5.54 -24.07 -6.99
N GLU A 33 4.80 -25.18 -6.83
CA GLU A 33 5.26 -26.51 -7.21
C GLU A 33 5.19 -26.75 -8.72
N LYS A 34 4.14 -26.27 -9.38
CA LYS A 34 3.86 -26.60 -10.79
C LYS A 34 4.48 -25.63 -11.80
N TYR A 35 4.61 -24.35 -11.47
CA TYR A 35 4.93 -23.32 -12.46
C TYR A 35 6.23 -22.59 -12.17
N THR A 36 6.91 -22.17 -13.24
CA THR A 36 8.16 -21.42 -13.14
C THR A 36 7.91 -20.04 -12.55
N LYS A 37 8.88 -19.57 -11.76
CA LYS A 37 8.84 -18.27 -11.11
C LYS A 37 9.42 -17.19 -12.02
N VAL A 38 8.85 -15.99 -11.97
CA VAL A 38 9.41 -14.80 -12.60
C VAL A 38 10.43 -14.20 -11.64
N THR A 39 11.67 -14.08 -12.11
CA THR A 39 12.74 -13.45 -11.35
C THR A 39 12.70 -11.94 -11.53
N VAL A 40 12.55 -11.21 -10.44
CA VAL A 40 12.77 -9.77 -10.36
C VAL A 40 14.20 -9.56 -9.90
N GLN A 41 15.06 -9.05 -10.78
CA GLN A 41 16.42 -8.67 -10.41
C GLN A 41 16.38 -7.33 -9.68
N THR A 42 16.97 -7.29 -8.49
CA THR A 42 17.37 -6.05 -7.81
C THR A 42 18.89 -6.00 -7.73
N ASP A 43 19.47 -4.82 -7.51
CA ASP A 43 20.93 -4.61 -7.52
C ASP A 43 21.71 -5.46 -6.50
N ALA A 44 21.02 -6.03 -5.50
CA ALA A 44 21.62 -6.86 -4.45
C ALA A 44 21.08 -8.30 -4.39
N GLU A 45 19.81 -8.54 -4.77
CA GLU A 45 19.16 -9.86 -4.61
C GLU A 45 18.17 -10.17 -5.74
N SER A 46 18.06 -11.45 -6.10
CA SER A 46 17.04 -11.93 -7.05
C SER A 46 15.87 -12.56 -6.31
N HIS A 47 14.72 -11.90 -6.31
CA HIS A 47 13.48 -12.49 -5.80
C HIS A 47 12.74 -13.16 -6.95
N SER A 48 12.30 -14.41 -6.75
CA SER A 48 11.51 -15.13 -7.76
C SER A 48 10.14 -15.48 -7.21
N THR A 49 9.09 -15.10 -7.93
CA THR A 49 7.71 -15.48 -7.61
C THR A 49 6.87 -15.59 -8.88
N ASN A 50 5.82 -16.40 -8.84
CA ASN A 50 4.81 -16.49 -9.91
C ASN A 50 3.46 -15.87 -9.48
N HIS A 51 3.32 -15.43 -8.24
CA HIS A 51 2.12 -14.71 -7.79
C HIS A 51 2.42 -13.77 -6.61
N LEU A 52 1.54 -12.77 -6.44
CA LEU A 52 1.42 -11.97 -5.24
C LEU A 52 -0.01 -12.16 -4.70
N LEU A 53 -0.11 -12.39 -3.39
CA LEU A 53 -1.38 -12.63 -2.72
C LEU A 53 -1.53 -11.66 -1.56
N PHE A 54 -2.64 -10.93 -1.56
CA PHE A 54 -3.04 -10.05 -0.46
C PHE A 54 -4.53 -10.25 -0.15
N ILE A 55 -4.80 -11.19 0.76
CA ILE A 55 -6.17 -11.61 1.12
C ILE A 55 -6.95 -12.06 -0.13
N ASP A 56 -7.85 -11.24 -0.66
CA ASP A 56 -8.67 -11.48 -1.84
C ASP A 56 -8.00 -11.02 -3.14
N ASP A 57 -7.03 -10.12 -3.06
CA ASP A 57 -6.27 -9.65 -4.22
C ASP A 57 -5.20 -10.68 -4.60
N LEU A 58 -5.38 -11.31 -5.76
CA LEU A 58 -4.42 -12.24 -6.37
C LEU A 58 -3.88 -11.65 -7.67
N LYS A 59 -2.55 -11.50 -7.76
CA LYS A 59 -1.85 -11.08 -8.98
C LYS A 59 -0.93 -12.20 -9.46
N LEU A 60 -1.19 -12.71 -10.65
CA LEU A 60 -0.42 -13.81 -11.27
C LEU A 60 0.65 -13.24 -12.21
N LEU A 61 1.82 -13.86 -12.22
CA LEU A 61 2.99 -13.43 -12.99
C LEU A 61 3.58 -14.62 -13.75
N ALA A 62 3.77 -14.45 -15.06
CA ALA A 62 4.47 -15.42 -15.90
C ALA A 62 5.24 -14.69 -17.01
N LYS A 63 6.22 -15.37 -17.60
CA LYS A 63 6.98 -14.84 -18.75
C LYS A 63 6.23 -15.02 -20.07
N ASP A 64 5.50 -16.12 -20.19
CA ASP A 64 4.84 -16.54 -21.42
C ASP A 64 3.32 -16.57 -21.21
N SER A 65 2.58 -16.14 -22.24
CA SER A 65 1.11 -16.14 -22.27
C SER A 65 0.51 -17.52 -21.98
N SER A 66 1.11 -18.58 -22.54
CA SER A 66 0.69 -19.97 -22.31
C SER A 66 0.80 -20.39 -20.84
N THR A 67 1.90 -20.01 -20.19
CA THR A 67 2.11 -20.28 -18.75
C THR A 67 1.14 -19.47 -17.91
N LEU A 68 0.92 -18.19 -18.24
CA LEU A 68 -0.06 -17.34 -17.55
C LEU A 68 -1.47 -17.94 -17.64
N SER A 69 -1.84 -18.46 -18.81
CA SER A 69 -3.10 -19.14 -19.03
C SER A 69 -3.24 -20.37 -18.15
N ALA A 70 -2.23 -21.25 -18.15
CA ALA A 70 -2.27 -22.45 -17.33
C ALA A 70 -2.37 -22.14 -15.82
N ILE A 71 -1.66 -21.12 -15.32
CA ILE A 71 -1.75 -20.67 -13.93
C ILE A 71 -3.14 -20.11 -13.62
N THR A 72 -3.72 -19.34 -14.56
CA THR A 72 -5.04 -18.72 -14.39
C THR A 72 -6.15 -19.77 -14.33
N ASP A 73 -6.13 -20.77 -15.20
CA ASP A 73 -7.10 -21.87 -15.20
C ASP A 73 -7.03 -22.70 -13.92
N GLU A 74 -5.81 -23.00 -13.46
CA GLU A 74 -5.59 -23.70 -12.19
C GLU A 74 -6.10 -22.90 -10.99
N ALA A 75 -5.87 -21.57 -10.97
CA ALA A 75 -6.39 -20.69 -9.94
C ALA A 75 -7.93 -20.61 -9.98
N LYS A 76 -8.54 -20.52 -11.17
CA LYS A 76 -9.99 -20.53 -11.35
C LYS A 76 -10.63 -21.80 -10.83
N GLU A 77 -10.07 -22.95 -11.18
CA GLU A 77 -10.56 -24.25 -10.72
C GLU A 77 -10.47 -24.34 -9.19
N PHE A 78 -9.34 -23.92 -8.62
CA PHE A 78 -9.17 -23.89 -7.17
C PHE A 78 -10.20 -23.01 -6.48
N LEU A 79 -10.38 -21.76 -6.94
CA LEU A 79 -11.34 -20.80 -6.38
C LEU A 79 -12.77 -21.37 -6.43
N LYS A 80 -13.14 -22.02 -7.55
CA LYS A 80 -14.43 -22.69 -7.68
C LYS A 80 -14.61 -23.82 -6.67
N VAL A 81 -13.58 -24.63 -6.42
CA VAL A 81 -13.63 -25.73 -5.44
C VAL A 81 -13.83 -25.21 -4.02
N ILE A 82 -13.20 -24.09 -3.66
CA ILE A 82 -13.36 -23.48 -2.33
C ILE A 82 -14.61 -22.59 -2.21
N GLY A 83 -15.41 -22.48 -3.28
CA GLY A 83 -16.65 -21.69 -3.30
C GLY A 83 -16.43 -20.18 -3.38
N LEU A 84 -15.30 -19.72 -3.93
CA LEU A 84 -15.04 -18.31 -4.21
C LEU A 84 -15.35 -17.98 -5.67
N GLU A 85 -15.90 -16.79 -5.90
CA GLU A 85 -16.24 -16.28 -7.23
C GLU A 85 -15.30 -15.13 -7.63
N ILE A 86 -14.89 -15.14 -8.91
CA ILE A 86 -14.02 -14.09 -9.45
C ILE A 86 -14.87 -12.89 -9.87
N ASN A 87 -14.50 -11.71 -9.39
CA ASN A 87 -15.16 -10.47 -9.79
C ASN A 87 -14.52 -9.91 -11.08
N LYS A 88 -15.15 -10.19 -12.23
CA LYS A 88 -14.69 -9.72 -13.54
C LYS A 88 -14.51 -8.21 -13.65
N GLU A 89 -15.37 -7.42 -13.03
CA GLU A 89 -15.31 -5.94 -13.09
C GLU A 89 -14.08 -5.39 -12.36
N LYS A 90 -13.58 -6.14 -11.37
CA LYS A 90 -12.39 -5.77 -10.59
C LYS A 90 -11.12 -6.50 -11.05
N SER A 91 -11.25 -7.56 -11.85
CA SER A 91 -10.11 -8.30 -12.40
C SER A 91 -9.61 -7.65 -13.68
N ALA A 92 -8.28 -7.65 -13.86
CA ALA A 92 -7.62 -7.08 -15.01
C ALA A 92 -6.53 -8.01 -15.57
N THR A 93 -6.35 -7.98 -16.88
CA THR A 93 -5.32 -8.77 -17.58
C THR A 93 -4.62 -7.94 -18.65
N ASN A 94 -3.32 -8.14 -18.82
CA ASN A 94 -2.56 -7.59 -19.95
C ASN A 94 -2.48 -8.56 -21.14
N ASP A 95 -2.98 -9.77 -20.97
CA ASP A 95 -2.98 -10.83 -21.99
C ASP A 95 -4.33 -10.92 -22.72
N THR A 96 -4.29 -11.29 -24.00
CA THR A 96 -5.48 -11.45 -24.87
C THR A 96 -6.37 -12.63 -24.47
N CYS A 97 -5.84 -13.63 -23.76
CA CYS A 97 -6.52 -14.92 -23.59
C CYS A 97 -7.64 -14.95 -22.54
N TYR A 98 -7.97 -13.84 -21.87
CA TYR A 98 -8.93 -13.82 -20.74
C TYR A 98 -9.88 -12.62 -20.68
N GLU A 99 -10.30 -12.07 -21.82
CA GLU A 99 -11.34 -11.01 -21.86
C GLU A 99 -12.69 -11.49 -21.27
N ASP A 100 -12.91 -12.80 -21.16
CA ASP A 100 -14.08 -13.41 -20.55
C ASP A 100 -14.11 -13.28 -19.02
N THR A 101 -12.95 -13.17 -18.37
CA THR A 101 -12.77 -13.25 -16.92
C THR A 101 -12.25 -11.95 -16.31
N ALA A 102 -11.50 -11.17 -17.10
CA ALA A 102 -10.88 -9.94 -16.65
C ALA A 102 -11.00 -8.85 -17.72
N THR A 103 -11.01 -7.60 -17.27
CA THR A 103 -10.98 -6.45 -18.18
C THR A 103 -9.56 -6.30 -18.74
N ARG A 104 -9.43 -6.20 -20.07
CA ARG A 104 -8.13 -6.08 -20.71
C ARG A 104 -7.54 -4.68 -20.52
N VAL A 105 -6.28 -4.63 -20.11
CA VAL A 105 -5.50 -3.40 -19.92
C VAL A 105 -4.54 -3.26 -21.10
N GLU A 106 -5.00 -2.62 -22.17
CA GLU A 106 -4.20 -2.40 -23.38
C GLU A 106 -3.46 -1.05 -23.39
N GLY A 107 -2.24 -1.02 -23.94
CA GLY A 107 -1.52 0.21 -24.21
C GLY A 107 -1.28 1.06 -22.96
N PHE A 108 -1.90 2.25 -22.92
CA PHE A 108 -1.88 3.19 -21.78
C PHE A 108 -2.92 2.86 -20.70
N GLY A 109 -3.59 1.72 -20.79
CA GLY A 109 -4.52 1.24 -19.78
C GLY A 109 -3.82 1.16 -18.42
N VAL A 110 -4.54 1.58 -17.38
CA VAL A 110 -4.06 1.57 -16.00
C VAL A 110 -4.94 0.68 -15.14
N TYR A 111 -4.32 -0.03 -14.20
CA TYR A 111 -4.98 -0.87 -13.21
C TYR A 111 -4.59 -0.43 -11.81
N LYS A 112 -5.49 -0.61 -10.83
CA LYS A 112 -5.23 -0.23 -9.44
C LYS A 112 -5.01 -1.47 -8.58
N TYR A 113 -3.78 -1.66 -8.11
CA TYR A 113 -3.39 -2.74 -7.21
C TYR A 113 -2.99 -2.16 -5.85
N LEU A 114 -3.63 -2.61 -4.76
CA LEU A 114 -3.39 -2.11 -3.39
C LEU A 114 -3.42 -0.58 -3.25
N GLY A 115 -4.23 0.09 -4.07
CA GLY A 115 -4.33 1.56 -4.06
C GLY A 115 -3.28 2.28 -4.90
N ILE A 116 -2.37 1.57 -5.56
CA ILE A 116 -1.38 2.08 -6.51
C ILE A 116 -1.85 1.84 -7.93
N ILE A 117 -1.75 2.87 -8.77
CA ILE A 117 -2.09 2.81 -10.18
C ILE A 117 -0.84 2.36 -10.95
N GLU A 118 -0.96 1.22 -11.61
CA GLU A 118 0.07 0.58 -12.42
C GLU A 118 -0.35 0.57 -13.90
N ASP A 119 0.62 0.64 -14.80
CA ASP A 119 0.38 0.45 -16.24
C ASP A 119 0.30 -1.05 -16.61
N SER A 120 0.08 -1.35 -17.89
CA SER A 120 0.05 -2.72 -18.43
C SER A 120 1.35 -3.53 -18.20
N ARG A 121 2.46 -2.87 -17.85
CA ARG A 121 3.76 -3.48 -17.51
C ARG A 121 3.94 -3.67 -16.00
N GLY A 122 2.97 -3.25 -15.18
CA GLY A 122 3.07 -3.25 -13.73
C GLY A 122 3.95 -2.14 -13.16
N ILE A 123 4.25 -1.10 -13.95
CA ILE A 123 5.06 0.04 -13.51
C ILE A 123 4.15 1.07 -12.87
N GLN A 124 4.54 1.60 -11.70
CA GLN A 124 3.75 2.63 -11.02
C GLN A 124 3.69 3.90 -11.86
N THR A 125 2.49 4.46 -11.99
CA THR A 125 2.23 5.67 -12.76
C THR A 125 2.15 6.90 -11.85
N ARG A 126 2.52 8.07 -12.38
CA ARG A 126 2.42 9.37 -11.66
C ARG A 126 0.99 9.75 -11.30
N SER A 127 -0.02 9.20 -11.99
CA SER A 127 -1.43 9.40 -11.66
C SER A 127 -1.78 8.95 -10.24
N SER A 128 -1.08 7.94 -9.70
CA SER A 128 -1.20 7.53 -8.30
C SER A 128 -0.93 8.70 -7.34
N PHE A 129 0.16 9.45 -7.62
CA PHE A 129 0.55 10.59 -6.81
C PHE A 129 -0.45 11.73 -6.93
N GLU A 130 -0.97 11.99 -8.14
CA GLU A 130 -1.98 13.02 -8.39
C GLU A 130 -3.31 12.73 -7.66
N GLU A 131 -3.74 11.45 -7.61
CA GLU A 131 -4.94 11.03 -6.85
C GLU A 131 -4.73 11.28 -5.35
N VAL A 132 -3.55 10.96 -4.82
CA VAL A 132 -3.19 11.17 -3.41
C VAL A 132 -3.09 12.64 -3.06
N GLN A 133 -2.45 13.44 -3.92
CA GLN A 133 -2.37 14.89 -3.79
C GLN A 133 -3.77 15.50 -3.75
N SER A 134 -4.65 15.12 -4.68
CA SER A 134 -6.04 15.61 -4.72
C SER A 134 -6.82 15.25 -3.46
N LYS A 135 -6.67 14.02 -2.95
CA LYS A 135 -7.29 13.58 -1.69
C LYS A 135 -6.76 14.36 -0.49
N LEU A 136 -5.46 14.60 -0.43
CA LEU A 136 -4.83 15.37 0.64
C LEU A 136 -5.36 16.80 0.64
N ILE A 137 -5.37 17.47 -0.51
CA ILE A 137 -5.92 18.83 -0.68
C ILE A 137 -7.37 18.88 -0.23
N ALA A 138 -8.22 17.95 -0.69
CA ALA A 138 -9.62 17.89 -0.29
C ALA A 138 -9.80 17.69 1.22
N ARG A 139 -8.95 16.88 1.87
CA ARG A 139 -8.95 16.73 3.35
C ARG A 139 -8.56 18.03 4.05
N VAL A 140 -7.51 18.70 3.60
CA VAL A 140 -7.08 19.99 4.17
C VAL A 140 -8.18 21.04 3.99
N GLU A 141 -8.76 21.17 2.79
CA GLU A 141 -9.87 22.09 2.53
C GLU A 141 -11.06 21.81 3.45
N ARG A 142 -11.49 20.55 3.60
CA ARG A 142 -12.57 20.21 4.54
C ARG A 142 -12.24 20.60 5.97
N LEU A 143 -11.01 20.35 6.43
CA LEU A 143 -10.58 20.73 7.78
C LEU A 143 -10.56 22.25 7.98
N CYS A 144 -10.20 23.03 6.95
CA CYS A 144 -10.20 24.49 7.01
C CYS A 144 -11.60 25.09 7.24
N HIS A 145 -12.67 24.40 6.82
CA HIS A 145 -14.06 24.83 7.03
C HIS A 145 -14.64 24.41 8.39
N THR A 146 -13.87 23.68 9.21
CA THR A 146 -14.30 23.30 10.55
C THR A 146 -14.11 24.44 11.56
N ARG A 147 -14.81 24.38 12.69
CA ARG A 147 -14.66 25.36 13.80
C ARG A 147 -13.56 24.96 14.79
N LEU A 148 -12.51 24.27 14.34
CA LEU A 148 -11.40 23.87 15.19
C LEU A 148 -10.54 25.09 15.53
N ASN A 149 -10.05 25.16 16.78
CA ASN A 149 -9.01 26.12 17.12
C ASN A 149 -7.71 25.78 16.35
N ALA A 150 -6.80 26.74 16.23
CA ALA A 150 -5.59 26.56 15.44
C ALA A 150 -4.77 25.33 15.86
N LYS A 151 -4.62 25.05 17.16
CA LYS A 151 -3.87 23.89 17.65
C LYS A 151 -4.47 22.58 17.16
N ASN A 152 -5.78 22.43 17.31
CA ASN A 152 -6.49 21.21 16.91
C ASN A 152 -6.57 21.09 15.39
N LEU A 153 -6.68 22.21 14.67
CA LEU A 153 -6.68 22.23 13.21
C LEU A 153 -5.37 21.70 12.64
N PHE A 154 -4.22 22.25 13.08
CA PHE A 154 -2.91 21.78 12.62
C PHE A 154 -2.65 20.33 13.03
N SER A 155 -3.05 19.94 14.24
CA SER A 155 -2.97 18.53 14.66
C SER A 155 -3.81 17.61 13.77
N ALA A 156 -5.02 18.02 13.40
CA ALA A 156 -5.90 17.25 12.52
C ALA A 156 -5.32 17.16 11.10
N ILE A 157 -4.74 18.25 10.58
CA ILE A 157 -4.06 18.24 9.27
C ILE A 157 -2.90 17.24 9.29
N ASN A 158 -2.04 17.29 10.31
CA ASN A 158 -0.90 16.39 10.44
C ASN A 158 -1.33 14.92 10.54
N GLN A 159 -2.35 14.63 11.35
CA GLN A 159 -2.78 13.25 11.62
C GLN A 159 -3.69 12.66 10.54
N HIS A 160 -4.52 13.46 9.87
CA HIS A 160 -5.54 12.97 8.94
C HIS A 160 -5.26 13.28 7.47
N ALA A 161 -4.71 14.47 7.17
CA ALA A 161 -4.41 14.86 5.79
C ALA A 161 -3.01 14.38 5.38
N ILE A 162 -1.98 14.80 6.10
CA ILE A 162 -0.58 14.48 5.78
C ILE A 162 -0.33 12.97 5.87
N SER A 163 -0.90 12.28 6.86
CA SER A 163 -0.73 10.83 6.98
C SER A 163 -1.19 10.02 5.76
N SER A 164 -2.05 10.59 4.90
CA SER A 164 -2.54 9.94 3.67
C SER A 164 -1.41 9.60 2.70
N ILE A 165 -0.31 10.36 2.70
CA ILE A 165 0.81 10.15 1.78
C ILE A 165 1.83 9.14 2.32
N ASN A 166 1.78 8.80 3.61
CA ASN A 166 2.78 7.95 4.27
C ASN A 166 2.97 6.60 3.54
N TYR A 167 1.87 5.96 3.13
CA TYR A 167 1.93 4.70 2.38
C TYR A 167 2.64 4.85 1.02
N HIS A 168 2.47 6.00 0.37
CA HIS A 168 2.98 6.24 -0.98
C HIS A 168 4.45 6.67 -1.00
N ILE A 169 4.96 7.26 0.08
CA ILE A 169 6.37 7.70 0.20
C ILE A 169 7.36 6.55 -0.06
N GLY A 170 7.08 5.35 0.47
CA GLY A 170 7.98 4.19 0.33
C GLY A 170 7.72 3.34 -0.91
N VAL A 171 6.64 3.62 -1.65
CA VAL A 171 6.18 2.77 -2.77
C VAL A 171 6.38 3.46 -4.11
N LEU A 172 6.14 4.78 -4.19
CA LEU A 172 6.32 5.55 -5.41
C LEU A 172 7.75 6.08 -5.49
N ARG A 173 8.33 6.08 -6.70
CA ARG A 173 9.62 6.74 -6.99
C ARG A 173 9.41 8.25 -7.09
N LEU A 174 9.34 8.91 -5.93
CA LEU A 174 9.14 10.35 -5.80
C LEU A 174 10.46 11.05 -5.46
N GLU A 175 10.64 12.24 -6.01
CA GLU A 175 11.79 13.08 -5.71
C GLU A 175 11.46 14.06 -4.56
N PRO A 176 12.45 14.56 -3.80
CA PRO A 176 12.24 15.59 -2.77
C PRO A 176 11.45 16.81 -3.29
N THR A 177 11.69 17.19 -4.55
CA THR A 177 10.98 18.28 -5.22
C THR A 177 9.47 18.06 -5.36
N ASP A 178 9.01 16.80 -5.44
CA ASP A 178 7.58 16.48 -5.51
C ASP A 178 6.91 16.66 -4.14
N PHE A 179 7.60 16.32 -3.06
CA PHE A 179 7.12 16.58 -1.69
C PHE A 179 7.13 18.08 -1.36
N SER A 180 8.15 18.81 -1.81
CA SER A 180 8.24 20.26 -1.62
C SER A 180 7.09 21.02 -2.31
N LYS A 181 6.73 20.59 -3.55
CA LYS A 181 5.53 21.11 -4.24
C LYS A 181 4.26 20.85 -3.46
N LEU A 182 4.13 19.69 -2.82
CA LEU A 182 2.95 19.35 -2.03
C LEU A 182 2.84 20.25 -0.79
N ASP A 183 3.95 20.54 -0.12
CA ASP A 183 4.00 21.51 0.97
C ASP A 183 3.55 22.92 0.51
N ASP A 184 3.99 23.36 -0.66
CA ASP A 184 3.57 24.63 -1.25
C ASP A 184 2.07 24.66 -1.58
N VAL A 185 1.51 23.56 -2.07
CA VAL A 185 0.06 23.45 -2.35
C VAL A 185 -0.77 23.45 -1.06
N VAL A 186 -0.35 22.73 -0.02
CA VAL A 186 -1.02 22.75 1.30
C VAL A 186 -1.00 24.16 1.88
N ARG A 187 0.14 24.85 1.78
CA ARG A 187 0.27 26.26 2.19
C ARG A 187 -0.68 27.15 1.41
N ALA A 188 -0.79 26.99 0.10
CA ALA A 188 -1.70 27.77 -0.73
C ALA A 188 -3.16 27.62 -0.29
N VAL A 189 -3.58 26.41 0.09
CA VAL A 189 -4.92 26.15 0.64
C VAL A 189 -5.14 26.87 1.97
N LEU A 190 -4.16 26.84 2.87
CA LEU A 190 -4.25 27.53 4.16
C LEU A 190 -4.31 29.06 4.01
N VAL A 191 -3.58 29.60 3.03
CA VAL A 191 -3.59 31.03 2.69
C VAL A 191 -4.94 31.43 2.08
N LYS A 192 -5.47 30.64 1.15
CA LYS A 192 -6.79 30.86 0.52
C LYS A 192 -7.90 30.93 1.58
N ASN A 193 -7.83 30.08 2.60
CA ASN A 193 -8.80 30.02 3.69
C ASN A 193 -8.53 31.04 4.82
N LYS A 194 -7.58 31.98 4.62
CA LYS A 194 -7.21 33.03 5.60
C LYS A 194 -6.73 32.47 6.96
N ILE A 195 -6.35 31.20 7.03
CA ILE A 195 -5.77 30.60 8.23
C ILE A 195 -4.33 31.07 8.39
N HIS A 196 -3.59 31.16 7.27
CA HIS A 196 -2.23 31.66 7.20
C HIS A 196 -2.17 32.92 6.33
N LEU A 197 -1.36 33.92 6.72
CA LEU A 197 -1.22 35.16 5.97
C LEU A 197 0.02 35.09 5.07
N ARG A 198 -0.06 35.60 3.84
CA ARG A 198 1.03 35.58 2.84
C ARG A 198 2.40 36.14 3.29
N PRO A 199 2.53 37.05 4.27
CA PRO A 199 3.84 37.49 4.76
C PRO A 199 4.55 36.47 5.67
N GLY A 200 3.91 35.34 6.03
CA GLY A 200 4.49 34.35 6.92
C GLY A 200 5.63 33.56 6.25
N CYS A 201 6.79 33.49 6.90
CA CYS A 201 7.96 32.74 6.44
C CYS A 201 7.65 31.25 6.20
N LYS A 202 8.39 30.61 5.28
CA LYS A 202 8.17 29.19 4.95
C LYS A 202 8.45 28.31 6.16
N GLU A 203 9.48 28.67 6.89
CA GLU A 203 10.01 28.03 8.08
C GLU A 203 9.00 28.12 9.24
N HIS A 204 8.35 29.28 9.44
CA HIS A 204 7.39 29.56 10.52
C HIS A 204 6.12 28.69 10.56
N LEU A 205 5.86 27.96 9.47
CA LEU A 205 4.74 27.03 9.36
C LEU A 205 5.14 25.63 9.84
N SER A 206 6.42 25.29 9.70
CA SER A 206 6.95 23.92 9.68
C SER A 206 7.67 23.51 10.96
N LEU A 207 8.15 24.44 11.81
CA LEU A 207 8.82 24.08 13.07
C LEU A 207 7.83 23.80 14.20
N LEU A 208 8.37 23.19 15.26
CA LEU A 208 7.63 22.78 16.44
C LEU A 208 7.04 23.99 17.16
N ARG A 209 5.82 23.83 17.69
CA ARG A 209 5.14 24.88 18.47
C ARG A 209 5.90 25.34 19.72
N THR A 210 6.81 24.52 20.24
CA THR A 210 7.72 24.88 21.34
C THR A 210 8.65 26.03 20.97
N GLU A 211 8.85 26.28 19.68
CA GLU A 211 9.67 27.35 19.12
C GLU A 211 8.82 28.54 18.63
N LEU A 212 7.58 28.70 19.14
CA LEU A 212 6.61 29.77 18.82
C LEU A 212 5.96 29.70 17.42
N GLU A 213 5.94 28.52 16.81
CA GLU A 213 5.44 28.32 15.44
C GLU A 213 4.05 27.64 15.35
N ARG A 214 3.61 27.26 14.14
CA ARG A 214 2.28 26.68 13.90
C ARG A 214 2.22 25.15 13.98
N GLY A 215 3.36 24.47 13.84
CA GLY A 215 3.49 23.02 13.99
C GLY A 215 2.85 22.18 12.89
N LEU A 216 2.81 22.67 11.64
CA LEU A 216 2.46 21.85 10.49
C LEU A 216 3.67 20.98 10.14
N HIS A 217 3.49 19.70 9.86
CA HIS A 217 4.61 18.88 9.39
C HIS A 217 4.92 19.20 7.93
N SER A 218 6.20 19.42 7.60
CA SER A 218 6.66 19.38 6.21
C SER A 218 6.60 17.93 5.71
N VAL A 219 5.98 17.73 4.54
CA VAL A 219 5.92 16.42 3.90
C VAL A 219 7.32 16.00 3.43
N GLU A 220 8.13 16.95 2.95
CA GLU A 220 9.51 16.72 2.52
C GLU A 220 10.36 16.13 3.65
N LEU A 221 10.50 16.85 4.76
CA LEU A 221 11.27 16.38 5.92
C LEU A 221 10.72 15.07 6.51
N ARG A 222 9.39 14.93 6.52
CA ARG A 222 8.74 13.70 6.99
C ARG A 222 9.07 12.51 6.09
N SER A 223 9.11 12.72 4.78
CA SER A 223 9.43 11.67 3.82
C SER A 223 10.87 11.20 3.95
N GLU A 224 11.82 12.13 4.11
CA GLU A 224 13.23 11.82 4.35
C GLU A 224 13.40 10.99 5.62
N HIS A 225 12.79 11.44 6.72
CA HIS A 225 12.86 10.72 7.99
C HIS A 225 12.26 9.30 7.89
N MET A 226 11.13 9.14 7.20
CA MET A 226 10.51 7.83 6.99
C MET A 226 11.39 6.90 6.14
N LEU A 227 12.00 7.41 5.07
CA LEU A 227 12.88 6.64 4.20
C LEU A 227 14.17 6.24 4.90
N LEU A 228 14.75 7.13 5.73
CA LEU A 228 15.91 6.83 6.56
C LEU A 228 15.60 5.73 7.58
N GLN A 229 14.47 5.84 8.30
CA GLN A 229 14.03 4.81 9.24
C GLN A 229 13.82 3.45 8.55
N PHE A 230 13.25 3.46 7.35
CA PHE A 230 13.09 2.25 6.55
C PHE A 230 14.43 1.65 6.13
N LEU A 231 15.38 2.48 5.69
CA LEU A 231 16.73 2.03 5.35
C LEU A 231 17.46 1.41 6.55
N ASP A 232 17.39 2.04 7.73
CA ASP A 232 18.00 1.52 8.95
C ASP A 232 17.36 0.19 9.37
N PHE A 233 16.04 0.06 9.22
CA PHE A 233 15.34 -1.19 9.44
C PHE A 233 15.84 -2.31 8.51
N LEU A 234 15.99 -2.02 7.21
CA LEU A 234 16.49 -2.99 6.23
C LEU A 234 17.94 -3.41 6.53
N LYS A 235 18.82 -2.47 6.89
CA LYS A 235 20.21 -2.77 7.31
C LYS A 235 20.26 -3.67 8.54
N ASN A 236 19.33 -3.48 9.48
CA ASN A 236 19.24 -4.32 10.68
C ASN A 236 18.72 -5.74 10.37
N ILE A 237 18.03 -5.96 9.25
CA ILE A 237 17.61 -7.30 8.82
C ILE A 237 18.75 -8.05 8.15
N THR A 238 19.56 -7.37 7.33
CA THR A 238 20.65 -7.97 6.56
C THR A 238 21.94 -8.21 7.35
N ASN A 239 22.01 -7.77 8.61
CA ASN A 239 23.17 -8.01 9.47
C ASN A 239 23.14 -9.44 10.06
N PRO A 240 24.09 -10.32 9.70
CA PRO A 240 24.06 -11.75 10.09
C PRO A 240 24.26 -12.00 11.59
N GLN A 241 24.73 -11.01 12.36
CA GLN A 241 24.89 -11.13 13.82
C GLN A 241 23.56 -11.09 14.60
N THR A 242 22.42 -10.81 13.94
CA THR A 242 21.11 -10.71 14.59
C THR A 242 20.27 -11.98 14.48
N GLU A 243 20.67 -12.97 13.69
CA GLU A 243 19.92 -14.23 13.52
C GLU A 243 19.92 -15.10 14.79
N GLU A 244 21.04 -15.09 15.54
CA GLU A 244 21.13 -15.82 16.82
C GLU A 244 20.25 -15.16 17.90
N GLN A 245 20.16 -13.82 17.90
CA GLN A 245 19.29 -13.06 18.81
C GLN A 245 17.80 -13.16 18.43
N LYS A 246 17.46 -13.21 17.13
CA LYS A 246 16.09 -13.43 16.64
C LYS A 246 15.62 -14.85 16.95
N SER A 247 16.47 -15.86 16.74
CA SER A 247 16.18 -17.25 17.14
C SER A 247 16.01 -17.41 18.65
N GLN A 248 16.76 -16.67 19.47
CA GLN A 248 16.59 -16.67 20.93
C GLN A 248 15.30 -15.98 21.38
N ARG A 249 14.90 -14.87 20.72
CA ARG A 249 13.61 -14.20 20.99
C ARG A 249 12.40 -15.03 20.57
N LEU A 250 12.45 -15.71 19.43
CA LEU A 250 11.39 -16.63 19.00
C LEU A 250 11.31 -17.88 19.90
N ARG A 251 12.45 -18.44 20.35
CA ARG A 251 12.46 -19.54 21.33
C ARG A 251 11.87 -19.14 22.69
N ASN A 252 12.02 -17.88 23.10
CA ASN A 252 11.42 -17.38 24.34
C ASN A 252 9.90 -17.12 24.21
N ILE A 253 9.40 -16.81 23.01
CA ILE A 253 7.95 -16.67 22.76
C ILE A 253 7.27 -18.04 22.65
N VAL A 254 7.92 -19.04 22.03
CA VAL A 254 7.37 -20.41 21.92
C VAL A 254 7.33 -21.14 23.27
N LYS A 255 8.11 -20.72 24.28
CA LYS A 255 8.08 -21.31 25.63
C LYS A 255 6.99 -20.75 26.58
N LEU A 256 6.22 -19.73 26.16
CA LEU A 256 5.21 -19.09 27.02
C LEU A 256 3.76 -19.60 26.83
N ILE A 257 3.53 -20.62 26.00
CA ILE A 257 2.19 -21.20 25.78
C ILE A 257 2.18 -22.70 26.12
N ASN A 258 2.64 -23.06 27.31
CA ASN A 258 2.36 -24.37 27.91
C ASN A 258 2.20 -24.21 29.43
N HIS A 259 0.99 -23.88 29.84
CA HIS A 259 0.27 -24.51 30.95
C HIS A 259 -1.21 -24.12 30.89
#